data_AF-A0A7W3IPH9-F1
#
_entry.id   AF-A0A7W3IPH9-F1
#
_cell.length_a   1.000
_cell.length_b   1.000
_cell.length_c   1.000
_cell.angle_alpha   90.00
_cell.angle_beta   90.00
_cell.angle_gamma   90.00
#
_symmetry.space_group_name_H-M   'P 1'
#
loop_
_entity.id
_entity.type
_entity.pdbx_description
1 polymer ?
#
loop_
_entity_poly.entity_id
_entity_poly.type
_entity_poly.pdbx_seq_one_letter_code
_entity_poly.pdbx_strand_id
1 'polypeptide(L)' 'MIMEVMYDRVAGLDVGNDSVTVCLRTPGARRGRRAETRTFKTTFGSLRLMRDWLVEAGVEIAAMESTSTYW' A
#
# COMPACT_ATOMS: atom_id res chain seq x y z
N MET A 1 -19.15 2.15 -21.06
CA MET A 1 -19.10 1.40 -19.78
C MET A 1 -18.46 2.29 -18.74
N ILE A 2 -19.11 2.50 -17.60
CA ILE A 2 -18.51 3.18 -16.44
C ILE A 2 -17.82 2.10 -15.60
N MET A 3 -16.56 2.36 -15.22
CA MET A 3 -15.78 1.43 -14.40
C MET A 3 -16.25 1.53 -12.95
N GLU A 4 -16.66 0.41 -12.37
CA GLU A 4 -17.06 0.32 -10.97
C GLU A 4 -15.83 0.34 -10.07
N VAL A 5 -15.87 1.14 -9.00
CA VAL A 5 -14.82 1.17 -7.98
C VAL A 5 -15.18 0.17 -6.90
N MET A 6 -14.41 -0.91 -6.79
CA MET A 6 -14.61 -1.95 -5.77
C MET A 6 -14.04 -1.58 -4.41
N TYR A 7 -12.93 -0.82 -4.40
CA TYR A 7 -12.22 -0.40 -3.19
C TYR A 7 -11.77 1.05 -3.32
N ASP A 8 -12.13 1.86 -2.32
CA ASP A 8 -11.79 3.28 -2.29
C ASP A 8 -10.38 3.52 -1.73
N ARG A 9 -9.91 2.61 -0.88
CA ARG A 9 -8.64 2.70 -0.13
C ARG A 9 -7.80 1.45 -0.38
N VAL A 10 -6.73 1.62 -1.14
CA VAL A 10 -5.89 0.50 -1.61
C VAL A 10 -4.42 0.80 -1.43
N ALA A 11 -3.59 -0.24 -1.34
CA ALA A 11 -2.14 -0.11 -1.36
C ALA A 11 -1.51 -0.97 -2.46
N GLY A 12 -0.41 -0.48 -3.03
CA GLY A 12 0.52 -1.29 -3.83
C GLY A 12 1.84 -1.41 -3.08
N LEU A 13 2.35 -2.62 -2.92
CA LEU A 13 3.60 -2.92 -2.23
C LEU A 13 4.59 -3.52 -3.23
N ASP A 14 5.75 -2.89 -3.33
CA ASP A 14 6.94 -3.40 -4.02
C ASP A 14 7.91 -3.92 -2.95
N VAL A 15 8.05 -5.24 -2.88
CA VAL A 15 8.77 -5.96 -1.82
C VAL A 15 10.15 -6.39 -2.32
N GLY A 16 11.20 -5.78 -1.75
CA GLY A 16 12.58 -6.21 -1.89
C GLY A 16 13.10 -6.91 -0.63
N ASN A 17 14.36 -7.37 -0.68
CA ASN A 17 14.99 -8.05 0.46
C ASN A 17 15.17 -7.13 1.68
N ASP A 18 15.62 -5.89 1.46
CA ASP A 18 15.94 -4.96 2.55
C ASP A 18 14.83 -3.94 2.85
N SER A 19 13.88 -3.78 1.93
CA SER A 19 12.86 -2.75 2.02
C SER A 19 11.57 -3.12 1.30
N VAL A 20 10.47 -2.53 1.77
CA VAL A 20 9.17 -2.55 1.11
C VAL A 20 8.78 -1.11 0.79
N THR A 21 8.54 -0.80 -0.48
CA THR A 21 7.99 0.50 -0.90
C THR A 21 6.50 0.37 -1.10
N VAL A 22 5.74 1.23 -0.44
CA VAL A 22 4.28 1.16 -0.39
C VAL A 22 3.68 2.43 -0.93
N CYS A 23 2.79 2.31 -1.91
CA CYS A 23 1.96 3.41 -2.43
C CYS A 23 0.51 3.23 -1.95
N LEU A 24 0.09 4.08 -1.02
CA LEU A 24 -1.28 4.17 -0.53
C LEU A 24 -2.10 5.08 -1.46
N ARG A 25 -3.26 4.62 -1.92
CA ARG A 25 -4.25 5.45 -2.64
C ARG A 25 -5.55 5.53 -1.87
N THR A 26 -6.00 6.76 -1.61
CA THR A 26 -7.25 7.06 -0.88
C THR A 26 -8.12 8.05 -1.67
N PRO A 27 -9.40 8.25 -1.30
CA PRO A 27 -10.21 9.34 -1.83
C PRO A 27 -9.55 10.71 -1.60
N GLY A 28 -9.62 11.59 -2.59
CA GLY A 28 -9.16 12.97 -2.54
C GLY A 28 -10.31 13.97 -2.77
N ALA A 29 -10.00 15.27 -2.78
CA ALA A 29 -11.01 16.29 -3.02
C ALA A 29 -11.61 16.20 -4.44
N ARG A 30 -12.90 16.55 -4.58
CA ARG A 30 -13.65 16.65 -5.87
C ARG A 30 -13.35 15.52 -6.87
N ARG A 31 -13.72 14.29 -6.51
CA ARG A 31 -13.59 13.06 -7.35
C ARG A 31 -12.16 12.64 -7.68
N GLY A 32 -11.14 13.27 -7.12
CA GLY A 32 -9.75 12.84 -7.26
C GLY A 32 -9.38 11.69 -6.31
N ARG A 33 -8.24 11.05 -6.55
CA ARG A 33 -7.57 10.18 -5.56
C ARG A 33 -6.28 10.85 -5.08
N ARG A 34 -5.94 10.68 -3.82
CA ARG A 34 -4.63 11.05 -3.26
C ARG A 34 -3.74 9.82 -3.23
N ALA A 35 -2.45 10.01 -3.50
CA ALA A 35 -1.42 9.00 -3.31
C ALA A 35 -0.42 9.44 -2.25
N GLU A 36 0.04 8.50 -1.43
CA GLU A 36 1.15 8.70 -0.50
C GLU A 36 2.07 7.50 -0.56
N THR A 37 3.38 7.74 -0.75
CA THR A 37 4.38 6.68 -0.84
C THR A 37 5.30 6.71 0.37
N ARG A 38 5.51 5.56 0.99
CA ARG A 38 6.47 5.37 2.08
C ARG A 38 7.28 4.11 1.86
N THR A 39 8.55 4.13 2.26
CA THR A 39 9.44 2.96 2.22
C THR A 39 9.76 2.53 3.65
N PHE A 40 9.65 1.24 3.90
CA PHE A 40 9.90 0.59 5.18
C PHE A 40 11.03 -0.41 5.03
N LYS A 41 11.70 -0.76 6.13
CA LYS A 41 12.63 -1.90 6.17
C LYS A 41 11.85 -3.21 6.30
N THR A 42 12.47 -4.33 5.93
CA THR A 42 11.91 -5.68 6.11
C THR A 42 12.11 -6.25 7.54
N THR A 43 12.49 -5.40 8.50
CA THR A 43 12.55 -5.80 9.91
C THR A 43 11.15 -5.81 10.53
N PHE A 44 10.92 -6.72 11.48
CA PHE A 44 9.62 -6.90 12.13
C PHE A 44 9.01 -5.58 12.66
N GLY A 45 9.82 -4.74 13.31
CA GLY A 45 9.35 -3.45 13.83
C GLY A 45 8.91 -2.50 12.72
N SER A 46 9.66 -2.43 11.62
CA SER A 46 9.32 -1.54 10.50
C SER A 46 8.08 -2.03 9.73
N LEU A 47 7.94 -3.35 9.56
CA LEU A 47 6.73 -3.95 8.99
C LEU A 47 5.49 -3.72 9.87
N ARG A 48 5.65 -3.68 11.20
CA ARG A 48 4.55 -3.36 12.11
C ARG A 48 4.09 -1.91 11.96
N LEU A 49 5.02 -0.97 11.83
CA LEU A 49 4.71 0.44 11.55
C LEU A 49 4.04 0.62 10.19
N MET A 50 4.50 -0.12 9.17
CA MET A 50 3.85 -0.16 7.85
C MET A 50 2.40 -0.63 7.96
N ARG A 51 2.17 -1.75 8.65
CA ARG A 51 0.84 -2.28 8.91
C ARG A 51 -0.03 -1.26 9.62
N ASP A 52 0.45 -0.67 10.71
CA ASP A 52 -0.34 0.28 11.51
C ASP A 52 -0.76 1.49 10.67
N TRP A 53 0.14 2.01 9.83
CA TRP A 53 -0.18 3.07 8.88
C TRP A 53 -1.25 2.69 7.86
N LEU A 54 -1.18 1.48 7.28
CA LEU A 54 -2.19 1.00 6.31
C LEU A 54 -3.56 0.75 6.98
N VAL A 55 -3.56 0.23 8.21
CA VAL A 55 -4.77 0.02 9.00
C VAL A 55 -5.41 1.35 9.37
N GLU A 56 -4.63 2.33 9.84
CA GLU A 56 -5.10 3.68 10.15
C GLU A 56 -5.68 4.38 8.90
N ALA A 57 -5.07 4.17 7.74
CA ALA A 57 -5.56 4.69 6.47
C ALA A 57 -6.84 4.01 5.96
N GLY A 58 -7.26 2.90 6.59
CA GLY A 58 -8.43 2.11 6.23
C GLY A 58 -8.27 1.35 4.92
N VAL A 59 -7.05 0.86 4.62
CA VAL A 59 -6.79 0.08 3.41
C VAL A 59 -7.55 -1.25 3.46
N GLU A 60 -8.30 -1.53 2.41
CA GLU A 60 -9.12 -2.75 2.30
C GLU A 60 -8.40 -3.85 1.51
N ILE A 61 -7.60 -3.47 0.52
CA ILE A 61 -6.83 -4.40 -0.31
C ILE A 61 -5.44 -3.86 -0.62
N ALA A 62 -4.47 -4.76 -0.57
CA ALA A 62 -3.08 -4.51 -0.94
C ALA A 62 -2.70 -5.44 -2.10
N ALA A 63 -2.26 -4.87 -3.22
CA ALA A 63 -1.56 -5.60 -4.25
C ALA A 63 -0.08 -5.67 -3.88
N MET A 64 0.55 -6.83 -4.04
CA MET A 64 1.96 -7.03 -3.71
C MET A 64 2.70 -7.56 -4.94
N GLU A 65 3.85 -6.96 -5.23
CA GLU A 65 4.81 -7.39 -6.24
C GLU A 65 6.20 -7.52 -5.61
N SER A 66 7.01 -8.36 -6.22
CA SER A 66 8.01 -9.13 -5.56
C SER A 66 8.95 -9.74 -6.61
N THR A 67 10.24 -9.36 -6.60
CA THR A 67 11.27 -9.90 -7.52
C THR A 67 12.26 -10.98 -7.00
N SER A 68 12.45 -11.17 -5.68
CA SER A 68 13.08 -12.35 -5.04
C SER A 68 12.40 -13.71 -5.34
N THR A 69 13.04 -14.82 -4.97
CA THR A 69 12.50 -16.20 -5.11
C THR A 69 11.92 -16.77 -3.81
N TYR A 70 12.01 -16.03 -2.70
CA TYR A 70 11.71 -16.51 -1.34
C TYR A 70 10.36 -16.03 -0.78
N TRP A 71 9.36 -15.74 -1.61
CA TRP A 71 8.01 -15.45 -1.11
C TRP A 71 7.39 -16.67 -0.43
#